data_AF-A0A494XDC4-F1
#
_entry.id   AF-A0A494XDC4-F1
#
_cell.length_a   1.000
_cell.length_b   1.000
_cell.length_c   1.000
_cell.angle_alpha   90.00
_cell.angle_beta   90.00
_cell.angle_gamma   90.00
#
_symmetry.space_group_name_H-M   'P 1'
#
loop_
_entity.id
_entity.type
_entity.pdbx_description
1 polymer ?
#
loop_
_entity_poly.entity_id
_entity_poly.type
_entity_poly.pdbx_seq_one_letter_code
_entity_poly.pdbx_strand_id
1 'polypeptide(L)'
;MTYLEIGPVEYTKLHNEVTQVVESARRAAARNVNSIMTAAYWEVGRRIVSCEQNGQSRAGYGQALIARLADDLTRRFGRGFGPANLANMRAFYSAWPEDEIFQTPSGKLVATDTRSMGSLGARQSDKVADASTISPRCLHLMARFKLPWSAYVRLLSLKTKDARAFYETEALREGWSVRQLDRQIGSQLYERCLLSRNKAALDSMKSPSVLVPIWASDETILRVSRRGHR
;
A
#
# COMPACT_ATOMS: atom_id res chain seq x y z
N MET A 1 22.07 -51.22 13.21
CA MET A 1 21.61 -49.82 13.04
C MET A 1 20.09 -49.81 13.20
N THR A 2 19.61 -49.51 14.40
CA THR A 2 18.19 -49.34 14.68
C THR A 2 17.78 -47.93 14.21
N TYR A 3 16.96 -47.85 13.18
CA TYR A 3 16.30 -46.59 12.82
C TYR A 3 15.36 -46.23 13.97
N LEU A 4 15.60 -45.11 14.65
CA LEU A 4 14.61 -44.52 15.54
C LEU A 4 13.44 -44.06 14.65
N GLU A 5 12.34 -44.80 14.66
CA GLU A 5 11.09 -44.32 14.11
C GLU A 5 10.60 -43.14 14.97
N ILE A 6 10.53 -41.95 14.37
CA ILE A 6 9.93 -40.79 15.01
C ILE A 6 8.46 -41.13 15.27
N GLY A 7 8.02 -41.02 16.52
CA GLY A 7 6.64 -41.31 16.88
C GLY A 7 5.65 -40.45 16.08
N PRO A 8 4.45 -40.94 15.74
CA PRO A 8 3.52 -40.25 14.84
C PRO A 8 3.12 -38.85 15.33
N VAL A 9 3.04 -38.65 16.65
CA VAL A 9 2.76 -37.35 17.28
C VAL A 9 3.93 -36.37 17.11
N GLU A 10 5.16 -36.85 17.31
CA GLU A 10 6.37 -36.04 17.16
C GLU A 10 6.60 -35.63 15.71
N TYR A 11 6.37 -36.56 14.77
CA TYR A 11 6.39 -36.26 13.34
C TYR A 11 5.31 -35.24 12.95
N THR A 12 4.07 -35.40 13.43
CA THR A 12 2.98 -34.45 13.13
C THR A 12 3.30 -33.06 13.66
N LYS A 13 3.90 -32.96 14.85
CA LYS A 13 4.35 -31.69 15.42
C LYS A 13 5.43 -31.04 14.55
N LEU A 14 6.49 -31.78 14.23
CA LEU A 14 7.57 -31.30 13.35
C LEU A 14 7.04 -30.87 11.97
N HIS A 15 6.16 -31.66 11.37
CA HIS A 15 5.51 -31.35 10.10
C HIS A 15 4.75 -30.02 10.17
N ASN A 16 3.98 -29.80 11.23
CA ASN A 16 3.23 -28.55 11.42
C ASN A 16 4.17 -27.35 11.63
N GLU A 17 5.23 -27.51 12.42
CA GLU A 17 6.23 -26.47 12.64
C GLU A 17 6.95 -26.08 11.34
N VAL A 18 7.41 -27.06 10.56
CA VAL A 18 8.04 -26.84 9.25
C VAL A 18 7.06 -26.18 8.28
N THR A 19 5.80 -26.64 8.25
CA THR A 19 4.75 -26.06 7.40
C THR A 19 4.53 -24.59 7.74
N GLN A 20 4.40 -24.24 9.03
CA GLN A 20 4.23 -22.85 9.49
C GLN A 20 5.40 -21.95 9.09
N VAL A 21 6.65 -22.44 9.19
CA VAL A 21 7.84 -21.70 8.75
C VAL A 21 7.78 -21.42 7.26
N VAL A 22 7.50 -22.43 6.42
CA VAL A 22 7.43 -22.26 4.96
C VAL A 22 6.28 -21.32 4.56
N GLU A 23 5.11 -21.48 5.17
CA GLU A 23 3.96 -20.62 4.88
C GLU A 23 4.19 -19.17 5.29
N SER A 24 4.80 -18.93 6.45
CA SER A 24 5.12 -17.59 6.92
C SER A 24 6.14 -16.90 5.99
N ALA A 25 7.17 -17.63 5.53
CA ALA A 25 8.15 -17.13 4.58
C ALA A 25 7.51 -16.78 3.23
N ARG A 26 6.66 -17.65 2.68
CA ARG A 26 5.92 -17.39 1.43
C ARG A 26 5.01 -16.17 1.55
N ARG A 27 4.27 -16.05 2.67
CA ARG A 27 3.41 -14.88 2.94
C ARG A 27 4.22 -13.59 3.07
N ALA A 28 5.38 -13.62 3.73
CA ALA A 28 6.25 -12.46 3.84
C ALA A 28 6.80 -12.02 2.47
N ALA A 29 7.29 -12.97 1.66
CA ALA A 29 7.77 -12.69 0.31
C ALA A 29 6.67 -12.10 -0.57
N ALA A 30 5.48 -12.70 -0.58
CA ALA A 30 4.35 -12.21 -1.36
C ALA A 30 3.92 -10.79 -0.95
N ARG A 31 3.88 -10.49 0.36
CA ARG A 31 3.56 -9.12 0.84
C ARG A 31 4.61 -8.10 0.37
N ASN A 32 5.89 -8.45 0.44
CA ASN A 32 6.95 -7.56 0.01
C ASN A 32 6.86 -7.28 -1.51
N VAL A 33 6.75 -8.34 -2.33
CA VAL A 33 6.55 -8.21 -3.78
C VAL A 33 5.31 -7.37 -4.09
N ASN A 34 4.19 -7.62 -3.41
CA ASN A 34 2.97 -6.83 -3.61
C ASN A 34 3.17 -5.35 -3.32
N SER A 35 3.89 -5.01 -2.25
CA SER A 35 4.17 -3.61 -1.90
C SER A 35 5.08 -2.92 -2.93
N ILE A 36 6.15 -3.60 -3.37
CA ILE A 36 7.07 -3.10 -4.39
C ILE A 36 6.33 -2.90 -5.73
N MET A 37 5.55 -3.89 -6.15
CA MET A 37 4.82 -3.81 -7.42
C MET A 37 3.74 -2.72 -7.40
N THR A 38 3.04 -2.55 -6.28
CA THR A 38 2.03 -1.49 -6.14
C THR A 38 2.67 -0.11 -6.23
N ALA A 39 3.81 0.09 -5.55
CA ALA A 39 4.60 1.31 -5.65
C ALA A 39 5.11 1.56 -7.08
N ALA A 40 5.62 0.52 -7.75
CA ALA A 40 6.10 0.61 -9.13
C ALA A 40 4.96 0.97 -10.10
N TYR A 41 3.78 0.38 -9.95
CA TYR A 41 2.62 0.69 -10.78
C TYR A 41 2.10 2.11 -10.60
N TRP A 42 2.16 2.64 -9.37
CA TRP A 42 1.89 4.06 -9.13
C TRP A 42 2.91 4.96 -9.86
N GLU A 43 4.20 4.63 -9.79
CA GLU A 43 5.26 5.36 -10.50
C GLU A 43 5.11 5.32 -12.02
N VAL A 44 4.72 4.18 -12.57
CA VAL A 44 4.39 4.06 -13.99
C VAL A 44 3.24 5.00 -14.34
N GLY A 45 2.18 5.01 -13.53
CA GLY A 45 1.04 5.92 -13.68
C GLY A 45 1.46 7.38 -13.71
N ARG A 46 2.29 7.80 -12.75
CA ARG A 46 2.85 9.16 -12.70
C ARG A 46 3.58 9.51 -13.99
N ARG A 47 4.49 8.64 -14.46
CA ARG A 47 5.25 8.89 -15.69
C ARG A 47 4.35 9.04 -16.91
N ILE A 48 3.30 8.21 -17.01
CA ILE A 48 2.30 8.32 -18.09
C ILE A 48 1.62 9.70 -18.03
N VAL A 49 1.11 10.11 -16.86
CA VAL A 49 0.41 11.40 -16.71
C VAL A 49 1.36 12.59 -16.97
N SER A 50 2.59 12.55 -16.47
CA SER A 50 3.58 13.60 -16.76
C SER A 50 3.90 13.70 -18.25
N CYS A 51 4.02 12.57 -18.96
CA CYS A 51 4.21 12.56 -20.41
C CYS A 51 2.97 13.08 -21.18
N GLU A 52 1.77 12.76 -20.72
CA GLU A 52 0.51 13.29 -21.30
C GLU A 52 0.38 14.81 -21.13
N GLN A 53 0.80 15.36 -19.98
CA GLN A 53 0.76 16.80 -19.71
C GLN A 53 1.80 17.59 -20.51
N ASN A 54 2.97 16.99 -20.78
CA ASN A 54 4.03 17.61 -21.59
C ASN A 54 3.78 17.51 -23.10
N GLY A 55 2.95 16.56 -23.55
CA GLY A 55 2.52 16.42 -24.94
C GLY A 55 1.16 17.07 -25.12
N GLN A 56 1.13 18.34 -25.54
CA GLN A 56 -0.06 19.19 -25.72
C GLN A 56 -1.38 18.43 -26.03
N SER A 57 -2.45 18.80 -25.30
CA SER A 57 -3.85 18.31 -25.37
C SER A 57 -4.39 18.01 -26.77
N ARG A 58 -3.93 16.94 -27.39
CA ARG A 58 -4.54 16.36 -28.58
C ARG A 58 -5.42 15.21 -28.12
N ALA A 59 -6.72 15.31 -28.41
CA ALA A 59 -7.64 14.20 -28.23
C ALA A 59 -7.04 12.95 -28.91
N GLY A 60 -6.84 11.88 -28.14
CA GLY A 60 -6.27 10.60 -28.61
C GLY A 60 -4.78 10.38 -28.33
N TYR A 61 -3.99 11.40 -27.97
CA TYR A 61 -2.54 11.22 -27.70
C TYR A 61 -2.26 10.23 -26.56
N GLY A 62 -2.96 10.35 -25.43
CA GLY A 62 -2.80 9.43 -24.29
C GLY A 62 -3.18 7.98 -24.62
N GLN A 63 -4.21 7.77 -25.45
CA GLN A 63 -4.60 6.42 -25.89
C GLN A 63 -3.52 5.79 -26.77
N ALA A 64 -2.98 6.54 -27.73
CA ALA A 64 -1.89 6.06 -28.59
C ALA A 64 -0.60 5.79 -27.80
N LEU A 65 -0.29 6.65 -26.81
CA LEU A 65 0.84 6.44 -25.91
C LEU A 65 0.70 5.14 -25.11
N ILE A 66 -0.47 4.91 -24.50
CA ILE A 66 -0.74 3.69 -23.72
C ILE A 66 -0.67 2.45 -24.62
N ALA A 67 -1.24 2.49 -25.83
CA ALA A 67 -1.20 1.37 -26.75
C ALA A 67 0.24 0.99 -27.12
N ARG A 68 1.05 1.98 -27.54
CA ARG A 68 2.46 1.76 -27.86
C ARG A 68 3.26 1.25 -26.67
N LEU A 69 3.06 1.85 -25.50
CA LEU A 69 3.75 1.44 -24.28
C LEU A 69 3.35 0.01 -23.88
N ALA A 70 2.09 -0.37 -24.09
CA ALA A 70 1.63 -1.72 -23.81
C ALA A 70 2.33 -2.76 -24.69
N ASP A 71 2.45 -2.49 -26.00
CA ASP A 71 3.14 -3.39 -26.92
C ASP A 71 4.62 -3.54 -26.56
N ASP A 72 5.31 -2.43 -26.28
CA ASP A 72 6.73 -2.43 -25.92
C ASP A 72 6.98 -3.17 -24.59
N LEU A 73 6.19 -2.87 -23.56
CA LEU A 73 6.35 -3.47 -22.24
C LEU A 73 5.88 -4.92 -22.19
N THR A 74 4.81 -5.28 -22.92
CA THR A 74 4.36 -6.68 -23.00
C THR A 74 5.40 -7.54 -23.71
N ARG A 75 6.05 -7.03 -24.77
CA ARG A 75 7.16 -7.74 -25.42
C ARG A 75 8.36 -7.95 -24.49
N ARG A 76 8.67 -6.96 -23.64
CA ARG A 76 9.84 -7.02 -22.76
C ARG A 76 9.62 -7.78 -21.45
N PHE A 77 8.45 -7.61 -20.84
CA PHE A 77 8.17 -8.09 -19.47
C PHE A 77 7.01 -9.09 -19.40
N GLY A 78 6.28 -9.29 -20.51
CA GLY A 78 5.19 -10.26 -20.59
C GLY A 78 3.89 -9.80 -19.95
N ARG A 79 3.16 -10.76 -19.37
CA ARG A 79 1.82 -10.56 -18.82
C ARG A 79 1.83 -9.51 -17.72
N GLY A 80 0.86 -8.59 -17.76
CA GLY A 80 0.70 -7.54 -16.75
C GLY A 80 0.96 -6.13 -17.29
N PHE A 81 1.48 -5.98 -18.51
CA PHE A 81 1.73 -4.67 -19.11
C PHE A 81 0.84 -4.35 -20.32
N GLY A 82 -0.32 -5.00 -20.42
CA GLY A 82 -1.29 -4.72 -21.47
C GLY A 82 -1.99 -3.35 -21.31
N PRO A 83 -2.73 -2.88 -22.34
CA PRO A 83 -3.30 -1.54 -22.38
C PRO A 83 -4.22 -1.24 -21.18
N ALA A 84 -5.06 -2.21 -20.80
CA ALA A 84 -5.97 -2.08 -19.67
C ALA A 84 -5.22 -1.89 -18.33
N ASN A 85 -4.12 -2.60 -18.12
CA ASN A 85 -3.38 -2.45 -16.86
C ASN A 85 -2.61 -1.12 -16.82
N LEU A 86 -2.05 -0.67 -17.93
CA LEU A 86 -1.43 0.66 -18.02
C LEU A 86 -2.47 1.78 -17.82
N ALA A 87 -3.68 1.63 -18.35
CA ALA A 87 -4.78 2.54 -18.07
C ALA A 87 -5.15 2.56 -16.58
N ASN A 88 -5.16 1.39 -15.91
CA ASN A 88 -5.34 1.32 -14.46
C ASN A 88 -4.19 2.00 -13.71
N MET A 89 -2.93 1.81 -14.12
CA MET A 89 -1.77 2.48 -13.50
C MET A 89 -1.88 4.00 -13.61
N ARG A 90 -2.24 4.51 -14.79
CA ARG A 90 -2.53 5.93 -15.02
C ARG A 90 -3.66 6.43 -14.10
N ALA A 91 -4.79 5.72 -14.07
CA ALA A 91 -5.91 6.07 -13.19
C ALA A 91 -5.55 5.99 -11.70
N PHE A 92 -4.67 5.07 -11.32
CA PHE A 92 -4.17 4.93 -9.96
C PHE A 92 -3.42 6.18 -9.50
N TYR A 93 -2.49 6.69 -10.32
CA TYR A 93 -1.81 7.94 -10.02
C TYR A 93 -2.79 9.12 -9.92
N SER A 94 -3.75 9.23 -10.84
CA SER A 94 -4.75 10.30 -10.82
C SER A 94 -5.67 10.25 -9.59
N ALA A 95 -5.92 9.07 -9.03
CA ALA A 95 -6.79 8.87 -7.89
C ALA A 95 -6.08 9.07 -6.53
N TRP A 96 -4.75 8.87 -6.48
CA TRP A 96 -3.90 9.12 -5.32
C TRP A 96 -2.71 10.02 -5.76
N PRO A 97 -2.92 11.33 -5.95
CA PRO A 97 -1.90 12.23 -6.48
C PRO A 97 -0.74 12.45 -5.49
N GLU A 98 0.40 12.89 -6.03
CA GLU A 98 1.64 13.04 -5.27
C GLU A 98 1.51 14.00 -4.08
N ASP A 99 0.75 15.08 -4.24
CA ASP A 99 0.50 16.07 -3.19
C ASP A 99 -0.20 15.45 -1.98
N GLU A 100 -1.07 14.46 -2.16
CA GLU A 100 -1.76 13.80 -1.05
C GLU A 100 -0.86 12.77 -0.33
N ILE A 101 0.22 12.33 -0.96
CA ILE A 101 1.11 11.30 -0.43
C ILE A 101 2.29 11.93 0.31
N PHE A 102 2.91 12.97 -0.25
CA PHE A 102 4.14 13.57 0.27
C PHE A 102 3.90 14.83 1.13
N GLN A 103 2.67 15.36 1.22
CA GLN A 103 2.32 16.48 2.12
C GLN A 103 1.96 16.02 3.55
N THR A 104 1.95 14.72 3.85
CA THR A 104 1.76 14.28 5.25
C THR A 104 2.98 14.72 6.06
N PRO A 105 2.84 15.55 7.14
CA PRO A 105 3.96 16.16 7.81
C PRO A 105 4.97 15.11 8.23
N SER A 106 6.20 15.26 7.73
CA SER A 106 7.36 14.49 8.13
C SER A 106 7.42 14.40 9.64
N GLY A 107 7.08 13.23 10.19
CA GLY A 107 7.25 12.92 11.59
C GLY A 107 8.74 12.87 11.90
N LYS A 108 9.31 14.05 12.18
CA LYS A 108 10.54 14.31 12.93
C LYS A 108 11.52 13.13 13.01
N LEU A 109 12.16 12.79 11.89
CA LEU A 109 13.44 12.10 11.95
C LEU A 109 14.47 13.13 12.40
N VAL A 110 14.77 13.14 13.70
CA VAL A 110 15.96 13.81 14.23
C VAL A 110 17.15 13.11 13.59
N ALA A 111 17.64 13.68 12.49
CA ALA A 111 18.96 13.40 11.99
C ALA A 111 19.93 13.91 13.05
N THR A 112 20.55 12.98 13.79
CA THR A 112 21.69 13.31 14.64
C THR A 112 22.79 13.87 13.74
N ASP A 113 23.11 15.12 14.04
CA ASP A 113 24.22 15.92 13.53
C ASP A 113 25.49 15.06 13.36
N THR A 114 26.01 14.99 12.14
CA THR A 114 27.44 14.82 11.92
C THR A 114 27.86 15.95 11.00
N ARG A 115 28.15 17.10 11.62
CA ARG A 115 28.92 18.17 10.99
C ARG A 115 30.32 17.63 10.69
N SER A 116 30.72 17.66 9.43
CA SER A 116 32.07 18.14 9.10
C SER A 116 32.10 18.68 7.67
N MET A 117 32.65 19.88 7.56
CA MET A 117 32.81 20.70 6.37
C MET A 117 33.76 20.08 5.34
N GLY A 118 33.48 20.33 4.07
CA GLY A 118 34.41 20.17 2.95
C GLY A 118 33.78 20.66 1.65
N SER A 119 34.13 21.88 1.26
CA SER A 119 33.60 22.61 0.11
C SER A 119 34.33 22.28 -1.20
N LEU A 120 33.64 22.56 -2.32
CA LEU A 120 34.11 22.74 -3.71
C LEU A 120 34.31 21.50 -4.59
N GLY A 121 33.52 21.44 -5.66
CA GLY A 121 33.79 20.59 -6.83
C GLY A 121 32.55 20.10 -7.57
N ALA A 122 31.85 21.01 -8.27
CA ALA A 122 30.85 20.63 -9.25
C ALA A 122 31.51 19.82 -10.39
N ARG A 123 31.32 18.49 -10.36
CA ARG A 123 31.43 17.62 -11.54
C ARG A 123 30.29 16.60 -11.48
N GLN A 124 29.30 16.80 -12.35
CA GLN A 124 28.38 15.76 -12.77
C GLN A 124 29.23 14.63 -13.36
N SER A 125 29.39 13.57 -12.58
CA SER A 125 30.03 12.34 -13.02
C SER A 125 29.01 11.23 -12.83
N ASP A 126 28.74 10.56 -13.93
CA ASP A 126 27.90 9.38 -14.08
C ASP A 126 28.14 8.37 -12.96
N LYS A 127 27.29 8.39 -11.93
CA LYS A 127 27.18 7.26 -11.01
C LYS A 127 26.10 6.35 -11.54
N VAL A 128 26.55 5.32 -12.25
CA VAL A 128 25.79 4.08 -12.43
C VAL A 128 25.29 3.68 -11.05
N ALA A 129 23.98 3.87 -10.82
CA ALA A 129 23.36 3.50 -9.57
C ALA A 129 23.48 1.98 -9.44
N ASP A 130 24.13 1.54 -8.37
CA ASP A 130 24.20 0.14 -7.99
C ASP A 130 22.76 -0.43 -8.00
N ALA A 131 22.52 -1.45 -8.82
CA ALA A 131 21.20 -2.04 -9.07
C ALA A 131 20.57 -2.66 -7.80
N SER A 132 21.31 -2.70 -6.70
CA SER A 132 20.94 -3.24 -5.39
C SER A 132 20.15 -2.27 -4.50
N THR A 133 20.18 -0.94 -4.74
CA THR A 133 19.57 0.04 -3.83
C THR A 133 18.15 0.41 -4.27
N ILE A 134 17.15 0.00 -3.48
CA ILE A 134 15.76 0.48 -3.65
C ILE A 134 15.76 2.00 -3.46
N SER A 135 15.32 2.74 -4.49
CA SER A 135 15.24 4.20 -4.45
C SER A 135 14.48 4.69 -3.19
N PRO A 136 14.92 5.76 -2.51
CA PRO A 136 14.23 6.32 -1.33
C PRO A 136 12.75 6.62 -1.58
N ARG A 137 12.43 7.04 -2.81
CA ARG A 137 11.06 7.27 -3.24
C ARG A 137 10.23 5.99 -3.28
N CYS A 138 10.81 4.87 -3.73
CA CYS A 138 10.15 3.57 -3.73
C CYS A 138 9.86 3.10 -2.31
N LEU A 139 10.82 3.26 -1.38
CA LEU A 139 10.60 2.96 0.04
C LEU A 139 9.46 3.76 0.65
N HIS A 140 9.37 5.05 0.32
CA HIS A 140 8.25 5.90 0.77
C HIS A 140 6.91 5.42 0.20
N LEU A 141 6.84 5.07 -1.08
CA LEU A 141 5.62 4.57 -1.72
C LEU A 141 5.18 3.20 -1.16
N MET A 142 6.14 2.31 -0.87
CA MET A 142 5.87 1.05 -0.15
C MET A 142 5.33 1.31 1.26
N ALA A 143 5.76 2.40 1.91
CA ALA A 143 5.22 2.81 3.19
C ALA A 143 3.78 3.33 3.07
N ARG A 144 3.43 4.01 1.98
CA ARG A 144 2.08 4.56 1.75
C ARG A 144 1.05 3.53 1.30
N PHE A 145 1.41 2.64 0.38
CA PHE A 145 0.49 1.69 -0.24
C PHE A 145 0.59 0.33 0.43
N LYS A 146 -0.28 0.12 1.42
CA LYS A 146 -0.29 -1.10 2.25
C LYS A 146 -1.14 -2.24 1.68
N LEU A 147 -2.06 -1.93 0.77
CA LEU A 147 -2.88 -2.93 0.10
C LEU A 147 -2.19 -3.47 -1.17
N PRO A 148 -2.45 -4.73 -1.57
CA PRO A 148 -1.93 -5.24 -2.83
C PRO A 148 -2.58 -4.55 -4.03
N TRP A 149 -1.88 -4.48 -5.17
CA TRP A 149 -2.33 -3.87 -6.43
C TRP A 149 -3.79 -4.21 -6.80
N SER A 150 -4.19 -5.47 -6.70
CA SER A 150 -5.54 -5.90 -7.03
C SER A 150 -6.63 -5.25 -6.19
N ALA A 151 -6.34 -4.87 -4.94
CA ALA A 151 -7.27 -4.11 -4.11
C ALA A 151 -7.43 -2.68 -4.65
N TYR A 152 -6.34 -2.01 -5.03
CA TYR A 152 -6.40 -0.69 -5.65
C TYR A 152 -7.15 -0.70 -6.99
N VAL A 153 -6.99 -1.75 -7.81
CA VAL A 153 -7.80 -1.93 -9.02
C VAL A 153 -9.30 -2.01 -8.69
N ARG A 154 -9.69 -2.67 -7.59
CA ARG A 154 -11.10 -2.68 -7.14
C ARG A 154 -11.55 -1.31 -6.66
N LEU A 155 -10.72 -0.60 -5.89
CA LEU A 155 -11.02 0.76 -5.45
C LEU A 155 -11.17 1.72 -6.63
N LEU A 156 -10.41 1.54 -7.72
CA LEU A 156 -10.55 2.35 -8.94
C LEU A 156 -11.92 2.22 -9.63
N SER A 157 -12.66 1.14 -9.38
CA SER A 157 -14.02 1.00 -9.91
C SER A 157 -15.04 1.91 -9.21
N LEU A 158 -14.71 2.43 -8.03
CA LEU A 158 -15.56 3.34 -7.28
C LEU A 158 -15.45 4.76 -7.85
N LYS A 159 -16.61 5.38 -8.10
CA LYS A 159 -16.70 6.70 -8.75
C LYS A 159 -16.27 7.85 -7.83
N THR A 160 -16.58 7.76 -6.53
CA THR A 160 -16.36 8.85 -5.59
C THR A 160 -15.06 8.67 -4.82
N LYS A 161 -14.35 9.77 -4.56
CA LYS A 161 -13.13 9.78 -3.74
C LYS A 161 -13.42 9.28 -2.32
N ASP A 162 -14.55 9.69 -1.75
CA ASP A 162 -14.94 9.33 -0.38
C ASP A 162 -15.18 7.83 -0.22
N ALA A 163 -15.83 7.18 -1.18
CA ALA A 163 -16.00 5.73 -1.14
C ALA A 163 -14.64 5.01 -1.21
N ARG A 164 -13.73 5.48 -2.07
CA ARG A 164 -12.37 4.90 -2.17
C ARG A 164 -11.62 5.01 -0.84
N ALA A 165 -11.64 6.17 -0.21
CA ALA A 165 -11.01 6.41 1.08
C ALA A 165 -11.62 5.56 2.20
N PHE A 166 -12.96 5.44 2.22
CA PHE A 166 -13.68 4.60 3.18
C PHE A 166 -13.25 3.13 3.05
N TYR A 167 -13.36 2.54 1.85
CA TYR A 167 -13.03 1.14 1.65
C TYR A 167 -11.53 0.86 1.80
N GLU A 168 -10.63 1.79 1.44
CA GLU A 168 -9.19 1.67 1.73
C GLU A 168 -8.94 1.60 3.24
N THR A 169 -9.56 2.51 4.00
CA THR A 169 -9.39 2.59 5.47
C THR A 169 -9.94 1.36 6.17
N GLU A 170 -11.15 0.94 5.83
CA GLU A 170 -11.79 -0.24 6.43
C GLU A 170 -11.04 -1.53 6.07
N ALA A 171 -10.56 -1.67 4.84
CA ALA A 171 -9.76 -2.83 4.44
C ALA A 171 -8.44 -2.93 5.22
N LEU A 172 -7.81 -1.79 5.55
CA LEU A 172 -6.61 -1.75 6.38
C LEU A 172 -6.92 -2.03 7.86
N ARG A 173 -8.04 -1.51 8.38
CA ARG A 173 -8.44 -1.70 9.78
C ARG A 173 -8.81 -3.15 10.08
N GLU A 174 -9.63 -3.74 9.22
CA GLU A 174 -10.19 -5.08 9.42
C GLU A 174 -9.38 -6.18 8.72
N GLY A 175 -8.30 -5.82 8.02
CA GLY A 175 -7.42 -6.77 7.32
C GLY A 175 -8.12 -7.53 6.20
N TRP A 176 -9.03 -6.89 5.46
CA TRP A 176 -9.80 -7.55 4.42
C TRP A 176 -8.93 -8.07 3.27
N SER A 177 -9.15 -9.33 2.91
CA SER A 177 -8.69 -9.86 1.62
C SER A 177 -9.39 -9.14 0.46
N VAL A 178 -8.81 -9.23 -0.73
CA VAL A 178 -9.38 -8.64 -1.96
C VAL A 178 -10.81 -9.15 -2.22
N ARG A 179 -11.10 -10.41 -1.88
CA ARG A 179 -12.45 -10.98 -2.00
C ARG A 179 -13.43 -10.40 -1.00
N GLN A 180 -12.98 -10.15 0.23
CA GLN A 180 -13.81 -9.50 1.24
C GLN A 180 -14.07 -8.05 0.84
N LEU A 181 -13.06 -7.31 0.38
CA LEU A 181 -13.21 -5.97 -0.16
C LEU A 181 -14.26 -5.95 -1.29
N ASP A 182 -14.13 -6.85 -2.26
CA ASP A 182 -15.08 -6.96 -3.38
C ASP A 182 -16.51 -7.28 -2.91
N ARG A 183 -16.65 -8.19 -1.94
CA ARG A 183 -17.95 -8.49 -1.32
C ARG A 183 -18.54 -7.27 -0.60
N GLN A 184 -17.73 -6.52 0.15
CA GLN A 184 -18.20 -5.34 0.88
C GLN A 184 -18.62 -4.22 -0.06
N ILE A 185 -17.85 -3.99 -1.14
CA ILE A 185 -18.21 -3.09 -2.24
C ILE A 185 -19.55 -3.53 -2.87
N GLY A 186 -19.69 -4.82 -3.21
CA GLY A 186 -20.93 -5.36 -3.79
C GLY A 186 -22.14 -5.22 -2.86
N SER A 187 -21.93 -5.29 -1.54
CA SER A 187 -22.96 -5.06 -0.52
C SER A 187 -23.27 -3.58 -0.26
N GLN A 188 -22.59 -2.66 -0.94
CA GLN A 188 -22.75 -1.21 -0.77
C GLN A 188 -22.60 -0.79 0.71
N LEU A 189 -21.58 -1.32 1.39
CA LEU A 189 -21.35 -1.04 2.81
C LEU A 189 -21.23 0.47 3.06
N TYR A 190 -20.50 1.19 2.21
CA TYR A 190 -20.35 2.64 2.31
C TYR A 190 -21.70 3.37 2.28
N GLU A 191 -22.56 3.05 1.31
CA GLU A 191 -23.87 3.65 1.15
C GLU A 191 -24.79 3.29 2.31
N ARG A 192 -24.75 2.04 2.79
CA ARG A 192 -25.51 1.63 3.97
C ARG A 192 -25.05 2.37 5.23
N CYS A 193 -23.75 2.56 5.43
CA CYS A 193 -23.21 3.36 6.53
C CYS A 193 -23.64 4.83 6.44
N LEU A 194 -23.66 5.40 5.23
CA LEU A 194 -24.17 6.75 4.98
C LEU A 194 -25.67 6.88 5.34
N LEU A 195 -26.48 5.90 4.96
CA LEU A 195 -27.95 5.91 5.15
C LEU A 195 -28.36 5.52 6.59
N SER A 196 -27.61 4.65 7.25
CA SER A 196 -27.99 4.02 8.53
C SER A 196 -27.79 4.90 9.77
N ARG A 197 -26.74 5.72 9.83
CA ARG A 197 -26.38 6.71 10.88
C ARG A 197 -24.87 6.90 10.95
N ASN A 198 -24.38 8.10 10.62
CA ASN A 198 -23.39 8.90 11.38
C ASN A 198 -22.75 9.95 10.46
N LYS A 199 -23.49 11.02 10.19
CA LYS A 199 -22.92 12.28 9.67
C LYS A 199 -21.75 12.76 10.56
N ALA A 200 -21.83 12.51 11.88
CA ALA A 200 -20.78 12.80 12.86
C ALA A 200 -19.47 11.98 12.69
N ALA A 201 -19.52 10.75 12.18
CA ALA A 201 -18.32 9.94 11.94
C ALA A 201 -17.66 10.24 10.58
N LEU A 202 -18.43 10.74 9.61
CA LEU A 202 -17.88 11.28 8.36
C LEU A 202 -17.29 12.68 8.53
N ASP A 203 -17.89 13.52 9.38
CA ASP A 203 -17.39 14.87 9.63
C ASP A 203 -16.08 14.87 10.43
N SER A 204 -15.81 13.83 11.25
CA SER A 204 -14.50 13.62 11.89
C SER A 204 -13.42 13.05 10.95
N MET A 205 -13.79 12.50 9.79
CA MET A 205 -12.88 12.00 8.75
C MET A 205 -12.41 13.08 7.76
N LYS A 206 -13.00 14.28 7.77
CA LYS A 206 -12.61 15.40 6.89
C LYS A 206 -11.31 16.12 7.29
N SER A 207 -10.68 15.72 8.40
CA SER A 207 -9.41 16.28 8.86
C SER A 207 -8.29 15.26 8.65
N PRO A 208 -7.34 15.48 7.72
CA PRO A 208 -6.23 14.59 7.50
C PRO A 208 -5.13 14.84 8.54
N SER A 209 -5.39 14.59 9.82
CA SER A 209 -4.34 14.42 10.83
C SER A 209 -4.92 14.04 12.18
N VAL A 210 -4.27 13.05 12.80
CA VAL A 210 -4.41 12.56 14.19
C VAL A 210 -5.49 11.48 14.38
N LEU A 211 -5.04 10.23 14.27
CA LEU A 211 -5.71 9.05 14.80
C LEU A 211 -5.59 9.03 16.33
N VAL A 212 -6.69 9.31 17.03
CA VAL A 212 -6.95 8.72 18.36
C VAL A 212 -8.30 7.99 18.28
N PRO A 213 -8.39 6.70 18.65
CA PRO A 213 -9.64 5.95 18.57
C PRO A 213 -10.68 6.47 19.58
N ILE A 214 -11.90 6.70 19.10
CA ILE A 214 -13.06 7.21 19.87
C ILE A 214 -13.64 6.14 20.84
N TRP A 215 -13.12 4.91 20.86
CA TRP A 215 -13.58 3.86 21.80
C TRP A 215 -12.81 3.81 23.14
N ALA A 216 -11.84 4.70 23.38
CA ALA A 216 -11.13 4.80 24.67
C ALA A 216 -11.97 5.46 25.80
N SER A 217 -13.29 5.50 25.66
CA SER A 217 -14.22 5.92 26.71
C SER A 217 -15.25 4.83 26.92
N ASP A 218 -14.82 3.68 27.43
CA ASP A 218 -15.71 2.84 28.21
C ASP A 218 -14.94 2.22 29.38
N GLU A 219 -15.42 2.54 30.57
CA GLU A 219 -14.87 2.16 31.87
C GLU A 219 -14.99 0.65 32.08
N THR A 220 -13.90 -0.11 31.98
CA THR A 220 -13.87 -1.46 32.56
C THR A 220 -12.48 -1.96 32.95
N ILE A 221 -11.70 -1.21 33.74
CA ILE A 221 -10.73 -1.81 34.69
C ILE A 221 -10.72 -0.99 36.00
N LEU A 222 -11.69 -1.26 36.87
CA LEU A 222 -11.56 -1.04 38.31
C LEU A 222 -11.83 -2.36 39.02
N ARG A 223 -10.75 -3.08 39.35
CA ARG A 223 -10.56 -3.85 40.59
C ARG A 223 -9.31 -4.71 40.46
N VAL A 224 -8.24 -4.32 41.17
CA VAL A 224 -7.56 -5.14 42.17
C VAL A 224 -6.38 -4.35 42.72
N SER A 225 -6.20 -4.46 44.05
CA SER A 225 -5.04 -4.03 44.84
C SER A 225 -5.01 -2.59 45.40
N ARG A 226 -5.85 -2.36 46.42
CA ARG A 226 -5.40 -1.69 47.66
C ARG A 226 -6.01 -2.41 48.87
N ARG A 227 -5.29 -3.39 49.41
CA ARG A 227 -5.37 -3.80 50.82
C ARG A 227 -3.95 -3.74 51.36
N GLY A 228 -3.74 -2.97 52.42
CA GLY A 228 -2.51 -2.92 53.18
C GLY A 228 -2.22 -1.53 53.73
N HIS A 229 -2.93 -1.15 54.80
CA HIS A 229 -2.41 -0.33 55.91
C HIS A 229 -3.47 -0.26 57.01
N ARG A 230 -3.34 -1.15 57.99
CA ARG A 230 -3.43 -0.85 59.43
C ARG A 230 -2.40 -1.72 60.12
#